data_AF-A0A9E0LI75-F1
#
_entry.id   AF-A0A9E0LI75-F1
#
_cell.length_a   1.000
_cell.length_b   1.000
_cell.length_c   1.000
_cell.angle_alpha   90.00
_cell.angle_beta   90.00
_cell.angle_gamma   90.00
#
_symmetry.space_group_name_H-M   'P 1'
#
loop_
_entity.id
_entity.type
_entity.pdbx_description
1 polymer ?
#
loop_
_entity_poly.entity_id
_entity_poly.type
_entity_poly.pdbx_seq_one_letter_code
_entity_poly.pdbx_strand_id
1 'polypeptide(L)'
;MAIDDNDALTPPTEESSKEKEDRQSKAKAFYRAMYAGGDTPDPETFGLDLGAKAPAGQNDKGAQLAINNLENALRDSEGKASEWENSYKRLAADFENYRKRIDREREEFQAVGMQKALEAILPALDDLDMAQSKLTEKTEPKVMLDSLKMVCTRFGRCLEQVGIKQMQPIGEPFDPMYHEPVQEVPTNEVPDGAVAHQLRNGYMFREKVLRPALVNVAVALTGEAAEAYERAQAEKASAAPVLETSEVIDITPVVTAVAEEETMVPSSGTETSESLESIGNERSTQDIPFEEIKAAYEASLSASDSDSDSASAGQAEDEAGKASNESKVYDLTDVEE
;
A
#
# COMPACT_ATOMS: atom_id res chain seq x y z
N MET A 1 -68.86 -38.15 -6.17
CA MET A 1 -70.00 -37.21 -6.15
C MET A 1 -69.60 -36.06 -7.05
N ALA A 2 -70.06 -36.13 -8.30
CA ALA A 2 -69.90 -35.06 -9.28
C ALA A 2 -70.84 -33.91 -8.89
N ILE A 3 -70.35 -32.68 -8.96
CA ILE A 3 -71.18 -31.50 -9.14
C ILE A 3 -70.49 -30.69 -10.23
N ASP A 4 -70.98 -30.92 -11.44
CA ASP A 4 -70.95 -29.96 -12.53
C ASP A 4 -71.69 -28.70 -12.07
N ASP A 5 -71.10 -27.52 -12.27
CA ASP A 5 -71.87 -26.31 -12.57
C ASP A 5 -71.08 -25.47 -13.59
N ASN A 6 -71.58 -25.62 -14.80
CA ASN A 6 -71.14 -25.08 -16.06
C ASN A 6 -71.72 -23.67 -16.18
N ASP A 7 -71.01 -22.65 -15.70
CA ASP A 7 -71.40 -21.25 -15.89
C ASP A 7 -70.67 -20.70 -17.12
N ALA A 8 -71.37 -20.76 -18.25
CA ALA A 8 -70.90 -20.32 -19.54
C ALA A 8 -70.71 -18.79 -19.54
N LEU A 9 -69.47 -18.32 -19.37
CA LEU A 9 -69.08 -16.98 -19.79
C LEU A 9 -69.18 -16.92 -21.32
N THR A 10 -70.25 -16.33 -21.82
CA THR A 10 -70.28 -15.73 -23.16
C THR A 10 -69.15 -14.70 -23.26
N PRO A 11 -68.24 -14.78 -24.25
CA PRO A 11 -67.23 -13.75 -24.43
C PRO A 11 -67.90 -12.42 -24.77
N PRO A 12 -67.46 -11.28 -24.19
CA PRO A 12 -68.00 -9.99 -24.58
C PRO A 12 -67.72 -9.75 -26.07
N THR A 13 -68.78 -9.37 -26.77
CA THR A 13 -68.81 -8.97 -28.18
C THR A 13 -67.59 -8.14 -28.59
N GLU A 14 -67.00 -8.50 -29.73
CA GLU A 14 -65.92 -7.80 -30.42
C GLU A 14 -66.32 -6.36 -30.81
N GLU A 15 -66.33 -5.44 -29.85
CA GLU A 15 -66.11 -4.02 -30.13
C GLU A 15 -64.61 -3.80 -30.35
N SER A 16 -64.29 -3.17 -31.49
CA SER A 16 -63.07 -3.41 -32.27
C SER A 16 -61.77 -2.98 -31.57
N SER A 17 -60.72 -3.82 -31.67
CA SER A 17 -59.36 -3.52 -31.16
C SER A 17 -58.78 -2.21 -31.71
N LYS A 18 -59.17 -1.86 -32.95
CA LYS A 18 -58.75 -0.61 -33.63
C LYS A 18 -59.30 0.64 -32.93
N GLU A 19 -60.54 0.62 -32.45
CA GLU A 19 -61.11 1.76 -31.71
C GLU A 19 -60.43 1.98 -30.35
N LYS A 20 -59.89 0.92 -29.73
CA LYS A 20 -59.13 1.03 -28.48
C LYS A 20 -57.75 1.67 -28.71
N GLU A 21 -57.05 1.28 -29.77
CA GLU A 21 -55.77 1.89 -30.17
C GLU A 21 -55.94 3.37 -30.57
N ASP A 22 -57.00 3.70 -31.31
CA ASP A 22 -57.32 5.08 -31.69
C ASP A 22 -57.67 5.96 -30.47
N ARG A 23 -58.33 5.41 -29.44
CA ARG A 23 -58.55 6.13 -28.17
C ARG A 23 -57.26 6.32 -27.38
N GLN A 24 -56.40 5.31 -27.32
CA GLN A 24 -55.12 5.39 -26.60
C GLN A 24 -54.15 6.38 -27.25
N SER A 25 -54.10 6.43 -28.58
CA SER A 25 -53.27 7.38 -29.32
C SER A 25 -53.74 8.83 -29.11
N LYS A 26 -55.06 9.09 -29.16
CA LYS A 26 -55.66 10.40 -28.83
C LYS A 26 -55.38 10.83 -27.39
N ALA A 27 -55.50 9.92 -26.43
CA ALA A 27 -55.17 10.20 -25.02
C ALA A 27 -53.68 10.53 -24.84
N LYS A 28 -52.78 9.81 -25.51
CA LYS A 28 -51.34 10.07 -25.45
C LYS A 28 -50.97 11.42 -26.06
N ALA A 29 -51.64 11.82 -27.15
CA ALA A 29 -51.47 13.14 -27.75
C ALA A 29 -51.95 14.27 -26.82
N PHE A 30 -53.09 14.07 -26.14
CA PHE A 30 -53.62 15.00 -25.15
C PHE A 30 -52.67 15.19 -23.96
N TYR A 31 -52.19 14.11 -23.34
CA TYR A 31 -51.23 14.20 -22.23
C TYR A 31 -49.90 14.83 -22.66
N ARG A 32 -49.42 14.54 -23.87
CA ARG A 32 -48.22 15.19 -24.41
C ARG A 32 -48.40 16.71 -24.54
N ALA A 33 -49.57 17.17 -24.97
CA ALA A 33 -49.87 18.59 -25.07
C ALA A 33 -50.00 19.25 -23.68
N MET A 34 -50.56 18.55 -22.68
CA MET A 34 -50.71 19.02 -21.31
C MET A 34 -49.36 19.30 -20.62
N TYR A 35 -48.37 18.41 -20.80
CA TYR A 35 -47.04 18.56 -20.19
C TYR A 35 -46.04 19.36 -21.04
N ALA A 36 -46.46 19.86 -22.22
CA ALA A 36 -45.63 20.69 -23.09
C ALA A 36 -45.60 22.18 -22.66
N GLY A 37 -46.18 22.54 -21.51
CA GLY A 37 -46.02 23.84 -20.87
C GLY A 37 -46.90 24.97 -21.42
N GLY A 38 -47.96 24.66 -22.18
CA GLY A 38 -48.98 25.62 -22.63
C GLY A 38 -50.29 25.55 -21.84
N ASP A 39 -51.29 26.32 -22.26
CA ASP A 39 -52.66 26.27 -21.71
C ASP A 39 -53.22 24.84 -21.77
N THR A 40 -54.00 24.45 -20.76
CA THR A 40 -54.59 23.10 -20.70
C THR A 40 -55.44 22.86 -21.94
N PRO A 41 -55.09 21.87 -22.79
CA PRO A 41 -55.81 21.64 -24.04
C PRO A 41 -57.25 21.18 -23.77
N ASP A 42 -58.21 21.68 -24.55
CA ASP A 42 -59.61 21.24 -24.44
C ASP A 42 -59.75 19.80 -24.95
N PRO A 43 -60.31 18.88 -24.14
CA PRO A 43 -60.36 17.44 -24.46
C PRO A 43 -61.22 17.11 -25.68
N GLU A 44 -62.22 17.95 -25.99
CA GLU A 44 -63.06 17.81 -27.19
C GLU A 44 -62.26 18.01 -28.48
N THR A 45 -61.20 18.83 -28.45
CA THR A 45 -60.29 19.09 -29.60
C THR A 45 -59.53 17.83 -30.04
N PHE A 46 -59.33 16.88 -29.12
CA PHE A 46 -58.67 15.59 -29.37
C PHE A 46 -59.66 14.44 -29.60
N GLY A 47 -60.96 14.75 -29.77
CA GLY A 47 -62.01 13.76 -30.00
C GLY A 47 -62.19 12.79 -28.84
N LEU A 48 -61.88 13.24 -27.62
CA LEU A 48 -62.12 12.51 -26.38
C LEU A 48 -63.50 12.91 -25.86
N ASP A 49 -64.51 12.07 -26.10
CA ASP A 49 -65.85 12.23 -25.51
C ASP A 49 -65.77 11.90 -24.01
N LEU A 50 -65.54 12.94 -23.20
CA LEU A 50 -65.69 12.89 -21.75
C LEU A 50 -67.19 12.95 -21.46
N GLY A 51 -67.89 11.85 -21.72
CA GLY A 51 -69.34 11.74 -21.55
C GLY A 51 -69.84 12.49 -20.32
N ALA A 52 -70.92 13.25 -20.50
CA ALA A 52 -71.52 14.16 -19.53
C ALA A 52 -71.29 13.69 -18.08
N LYS A 53 -70.51 14.49 -17.33
CA LYS A 53 -70.13 14.34 -15.93
C LYS A 53 -71.08 13.41 -15.16
N ALA A 54 -70.73 12.11 -15.11
CA ALA A 54 -71.36 11.16 -14.21
C ALA A 54 -71.30 11.76 -12.78
N PRO A 55 -72.35 11.59 -11.95
CA PRO A 55 -72.45 12.29 -10.68
C PRO A 55 -71.20 12.02 -9.82
N ALA A 56 -70.50 13.11 -9.49
CA ALA A 56 -69.26 13.15 -8.72
C ALA A 56 -69.48 12.77 -7.24
N GLY A 57 -69.88 11.52 -6.97
CA GLY A 57 -70.13 11.07 -5.60
C GLY A 57 -70.11 9.56 -5.36
N GLN A 58 -69.72 8.74 -6.33
CA GLN A 58 -69.69 7.27 -6.16
C GLN A 58 -68.29 6.64 -6.28
N ASN A 59 -67.28 7.35 -6.81
CA ASN A 59 -65.89 6.85 -6.94
C ASN A 59 -64.94 7.33 -5.83
N ASP A 60 -65.37 8.28 -4.99
CA ASP A 60 -64.49 8.90 -3.99
C ASP A 60 -64.09 7.91 -2.89
N LYS A 61 -64.99 7.00 -2.49
CA LYS A 61 -64.68 6.01 -1.44
C LYS A 61 -63.64 4.98 -1.88
N GLY A 62 -63.68 4.54 -3.14
CA GLY A 62 -62.69 3.61 -3.70
C GLY A 62 -61.31 4.25 -3.84
N ALA A 63 -61.27 5.50 -4.30
CA ALA A 63 -60.05 6.30 -4.37
C ALA A 63 -59.47 6.60 -2.98
N GLN A 64 -60.31 6.98 -2.00
CA GLN A 64 -59.87 7.23 -0.62
C GLN A 64 -59.29 5.96 0.03
N LEU A 65 -59.90 4.79 -0.21
CA LEU A 65 -59.39 3.52 0.30
C LEU A 65 -58.04 3.14 -0.33
N ALA A 66 -57.87 3.39 -1.63
CA ALA A 66 -56.59 3.18 -2.31
C ALA A 66 -55.49 4.12 -1.77
N ILE A 67 -55.81 5.39 -1.54
CA ILE A 67 -54.91 6.38 -0.95
C ILE A 67 -54.49 5.96 0.47
N ASN A 68 -55.45 5.62 1.33
CA ASN A 68 -55.15 5.16 2.69
C ASN A 68 -54.27 3.88 2.71
N ASN A 69 -54.50 2.95 1.77
CA ASN A 69 -53.67 1.75 1.64
C ASN A 69 -52.24 2.07 1.19
N LEU A 70 -52.08 3.03 0.27
CA LEU A 70 -50.77 3.50 -0.18
C LEU A 70 -50.03 4.25 0.92
N GLU A 71 -50.72 5.10 1.69
CA GLU A 71 -50.16 5.79 2.85
C GLU A 71 -49.68 4.82 3.93
N ASN A 72 -50.47 3.76 4.21
CA ASN A 72 -50.06 2.71 5.14
C ASN A 72 -48.85 1.92 4.62
N ALA A 73 -48.82 1.57 3.33
CA ALA A 73 -47.69 0.87 2.73
C ALA A 73 -46.40 1.73 2.73
N LEU A 74 -46.54 3.03 2.48
CA LEU A 74 -45.45 4.00 2.54
C LEU A 74 -44.91 4.10 3.96
N ARG A 75 -45.77 4.25 4.96
CA ARG A 75 -45.39 4.28 6.38
C ARG A 75 -44.69 2.99 6.84
N ASP A 76 -45.18 1.83 6.41
CA ASP A 76 -44.55 0.54 6.71
C ASP A 76 -43.16 0.42 6.04
N SER A 77 -43.00 0.96 4.84
CA SER A 77 -41.72 0.97 4.12
C SER A 77 -40.69 1.90 4.76
N GLU A 78 -41.12 3.08 5.21
CA GLU A 78 -40.30 4.04 5.94
C GLU A 78 -39.88 3.49 7.31
N GLY A 79 -40.80 2.82 8.01
CA GLY A 79 -40.50 2.13 9.26
C GLY A 79 -39.39 1.08 9.10
N LYS A 80 -39.52 0.23 8.08
CA LYS A 80 -38.47 -0.76 7.75
C LYS A 80 -37.16 -0.07 7.37
N ALA A 81 -37.19 0.97 6.54
CA ALA A 81 -35.99 1.71 6.14
C ALA A 81 -35.26 2.29 7.36
N SER A 82 -36.00 2.87 8.31
CA SER A 82 -35.44 3.37 9.57
C SER A 82 -34.83 2.26 10.43
N GLU A 83 -35.50 1.11 10.55
CA GLU A 83 -34.98 -0.06 11.27
C GLU A 83 -33.66 -0.58 10.66
N TRP A 84 -33.60 -0.67 9.33
CA TRP A 84 -32.38 -1.07 8.61
C TRP A 84 -31.26 -0.04 8.75
N GLU A 85 -31.58 1.25 8.68
CA GLU A 85 -30.59 2.32 8.86
C GLU A 85 -29.99 2.29 10.27
N ASN A 86 -30.83 2.12 11.30
CA ASN A 86 -30.38 2.00 12.68
C ASN A 86 -29.52 0.74 12.87
N SER A 87 -29.90 -0.38 12.26
CA SER A 87 -29.13 -1.62 12.29
C SER A 87 -27.78 -1.45 11.59
N TYR A 88 -27.75 -0.75 10.46
CA TYR A 88 -26.53 -0.45 9.71
C TYR A 88 -25.59 0.47 10.50
N LYS A 89 -26.11 1.55 11.10
CA LYS A 89 -25.32 2.45 11.95
C LYS A 89 -24.68 1.70 13.12
N ARG A 90 -25.44 0.79 13.74
CA ARG A 90 -24.92 -0.08 14.80
C ARG A 90 -23.83 -1.01 14.30
N LEU A 91 -24.05 -1.68 13.17
CA LEU A 91 -23.06 -2.58 12.57
C LEU A 91 -21.79 -1.83 12.16
N ALA A 92 -21.91 -0.62 11.62
CA ALA A 92 -20.78 0.23 11.28
C ALA A 92 -19.97 0.61 12.52
N ALA A 93 -20.64 0.97 13.62
CA ALA A 93 -19.98 1.25 14.90
C ALA A 93 -19.30 0.00 15.49
N ASP A 94 -19.95 -1.16 15.43
CA ASP A 94 -19.37 -2.43 15.89
C ASP A 94 -18.15 -2.81 15.04
N PHE A 95 -18.19 -2.58 13.73
CA PHE A 95 -17.06 -2.82 12.82
C PHE A 95 -15.89 -1.87 13.10
N GLU A 96 -16.15 -0.59 13.34
CA GLU A 96 -15.10 0.36 13.69
C GLU A 96 -14.44 0.00 15.03
N ASN A 97 -15.25 -0.40 16.02
CA ASN A 97 -14.75 -0.90 17.31
C ASN A 97 -13.93 -2.18 17.15
N TYR A 98 -14.39 -3.10 16.31
CA TYR A 98 -13.67 -4.33 15.98
C TYR A 98 -12.33 -4.02 15.31
N ARG A 99 -12.30 -3.15 14.28
CA ARG A 99 -11.07 -2.74 13.60
C ARG A 99 -10.06 -2.16 14.59
N LYS A 100 -10.49 -1.20 15.41
CA LYS A 100 -9.65 -0.60 16.46
C LYS A 100 -9.14 -1.63 17.47
N ARG A 101 -9.93 -2.67 17.78
CA ARG A 101 -9.50 -3.76 18.66
C ARG A 101 -8.45 -4.63 18.00
N ILE A 102 -8.66 -5.03 16.73
CA ILE A 102 -7.72 -5.85 15.97
C ILE A 102 -6.40 -5.11 15.75
N ASP A 103 -6.43 -3.81 15.48
CA ASP A 103 -5.21 -3.02 15.31
C ASP A 103 -4.38 -3.02 16.60
N ARG A 104 -5.03 -2.80 17.76
CA ARG A 104 -4.38 -2.91 19.08
C ARG A 104 -3.85 -4.31 19.36
N GLU A 105 -4.66 -5.35 19.12
CA GLU A 105 -4.23 -6.74 19.29
C GLU A 105 -3.01 -7.05 18.40
N ARG A 106 -2.99 -6.55 17.16
CA ARG A 106 -1.88 -6.75 16.22
C ARG A 106 -0.60 -6.06 16.71
N GLU A 107 -0.70 -4.85 17.25
CA GLU A 107 0.44 -4.15 17.87
C GLU A 107 0.95 -4.92 19.10
N GLU A 108 0.04 -5.39 19.96
CA GLU A 108 0.37 -6.22 21.13
C GLU A 108 1.06 -7.53 20.71
N PHE A 109 0.57 -8.22 19.69
CA PHE A 109 1.19 -9.44 19.16
C PHE A 109 2.60 -9.18 18.61
N GLN A 110 2.82 -8.03 17.95
CA GLN A 110 4.15 -7.64 17.48
C GLN A 110 5.08 -7.36 18.66
N ALA A 111 4.61 -6.62 19.68
CA ALA A 111 5.38 -6.33 20.88
C ALA A 111 5.77 -7.60 21.64
N VAL A 112 4.83 -8.53 21.83
CA VAL A 112 5.10 -9.84 22.47
C VAL A 112 6.07 -10.67 21.64
N GLY A 113 5.97 -10.63 20.30
CA GLY A 113 6.92 -11.29 19.40
C GLY A 113 8.34 -10.74 19.55
N MET A 114 8.48 -9.42 19.59
CA MET A 114 9.76 -8.74 19.80
C MET A 114 10.33 -9.03 21.19
N GLN A 115 9.49 -9.02 22.24
CA GLN A 115 9.90 -9.37 23.59
C GLN A 115 10.52 -10.77 23.65
N LYS A 116 9.84 -11.78 23.07
CA LYS A 116 10.36 -13.16 23.04
C LYS A 116 11.68 -13.28 22.29
N ALA A 117 11.85 -12.53 21.19
CA ALA A 117 13.10 -12.53 20.44
C ALA A 117 14.26 -11.90 21.23
N LEU A 118 13.99 -10.79 21.94
CA LEU A 118 14.98 -10.14 22.80
C LEU A 118 15.36 -11.03 23.98
N GLU A 119 14.39 -11.61 24.68
CA GLU A 119 14.61 -12.53 25.80
C GLU A 119 15.48 -13.74 25.41
N ALA A 120 15.35 -14.24 24.17
CA ALA A 120 16.17 -15.34 23.67
C ALA A 120 17.64 -14.95 23.40
N ILE A 121 17.92 -13.68 23.12
CA ILE A 121 19.26 -13.18 22.80
C ILE A 121 20.01 -12.74 24.06
N LEU A 122 19.31 -12.29 25.11
CA LEU A 122 19.91 -11.81 26.36
C LEU A 122 20.98 -12.76 26.96
N PRO A 123 20.81 -14.10 26.99
CA PRO A 123 21.84 -14.98 27.54
C PRO A 123 23.20 -14.91 26.84
N ALA A 124 23.22 -14.58 25.54
CA ALA A 124 24.46 -14.42 24.80
C ALA A 124 25.16 -13.09 25.13
N LEU A 125 24.38 -12.05 25.48
CA LEU A 125 24.91 -10.78 25.99
C LEU A 125 25.48 -10.97 27.40
N ASP A 126 24.78 -11.72 28.27
CA ASP A 126 25.27 -12.06 29.60
C ASP A 126 26.62 -12.81 29.55
N ASP A 127 26.78 -13.75 28.60
CA ASP A 127 28.03 -14.47 28.38
C ASP A 127 29.16 -13.54 27.89
N LEU A 128 28.85 -12.50 27.11
CA LEU A 128 29.80 -11.50 26.66
C LEU A 128 30.27 -10.63 27.84
N ASP A 129 29.35 -10.13 28.66
CA ASP A 129 29.67 -9.33 29.85
C ASP A 129 30.48 -10.14 30.86
N MET A 130 30.14 -11.43 31.01
CA MET A 130 30.91 -12.38 31.82
C MET A 130 32.32 -12.57 31.25
N ALA A 131 32.46 -12.71 29.93
CA ALA A 131 33.78 -12.84 29.30
C ALA A 131 34.61 -11.56 29.52
N GLN A 132 34.03 -10.38 29.28
CA GLN A 132 34.70 -9.11 29.48
C GLN A 132 35.17 -8.92 30.93
N SER A 133 34.34 -9.28 31.91
CA SER A 133 34.68 -9.17 33.34
C SER A 133 35.82 -10.10 33.76
N LYS A 134 36.04 -11.20 33.04
CA LYS A 134 37.12 -12.18 33.31
C LYS A 134 38.42 -11.83 32.59
N LEU A 135 38.36 -10.98 31.57
CA LEU A 135 39.52 -10.50 30.84
C LEU A 135 40.26 -9.43 31.65
N THR A 136 41.50 -9.71 32.01
CA THR A 136 42.46 -8.76 32.59
C THR A 136 43.63 -8.51 31.65
N GLU A 137 44.41 -7.45 31.84
CA GLU A 137 45.58 -7.12 30.99
C GLU A 137 46.64 -8.23 30.91
N LYS A 138 46.63 -9.17 31.86
CA LYS A 138 47.55 -10.33 31.92
C LYS A 138 46.98 -11.60 31.29
N THR A 139 45.81 -11.54 30.68
CA THR A 139 45.14 -12.71 30.11
C THR A 139 45.84 -13.14 28.83
N GLU A 140 46.12 -14.43 28.68
CA GLU A 140 46.70 -14.95 27.44
C GLU A 140 45.75 -14.71 26.26
N PRO A 141 46.29 -14.34 25.08
CA PRO A 141 45.47 -14.05 23.89
C PRO A 141 44.66 -15.27 23.43
N LYS A 142 45.14 -16.48 23.68
CA LYS A 142 44.40 -17.72 23.35
C LYS A 142 43.12 -17.87 24.17
N VAL A 143 43.18 -17.58 25.47
CA VAL A 143 42.03 -17.65 26.37
C VAL A 143 40.97 -16.60 25.97
N MET A 144 41.42 -15.42 25.55
CA MET A 144 40.55 -14.39 24.99
C MET A 144 39.83 -14.88 23.73
N LEU A 145 40.56 -15.43 22.74
CA LEU A 145 39.95 -15.95 21.52
C LEU A 145 38.96 -17.09 21.77
N ASP A 146 39.27 -18.00 22.70
CA ASP A 146 38.37 -19.12 23.01
C ASP A 146 37.10 -18.65 23.74
N SER A 147 37.19 -17.65 24.62
CA SER A 147 36.02 -17.04 25.25
C SER A 147 35.09 -16.37 24.21
N LEU A 148 35.66 -15.63 23.26
CA LEU A 148 34.93 -15.02 22.15
C LEU A 148 34.25 -16.06 21.25
N LYS A 149 34.97 -17.14 20.89
CA LYS A 149 34.39 -18.25 20.11
C LYS A 149 33.21 -18.89 20.84
N MET A 150 33.30 -19.05 22.16
CA MET A 150 32.22 -19.61 22.97
C MET A 150 30.98 -18.71 22.93
N VAL A 151 31.16 -17.39 23.09
CA VAL A 151 30.08 -16.39 22.98
C VAL A 151 29.45 -16.42 21.59
N CYS A 152 30.25 -16.40 20.51
CA CYS A 152 29.73 -16.49 19.14
C CYS A 152 28.92 -17.77 18.88
N THR A 153 29.39 -18.90 19.42
CA THR A 153 28.67 -20.19 19.31
C THR A 153 27.35 -20.15 20.08
N ARG A 154 27.33 -19.55 21.28
CA ARG A 154 26.11 -19.36 22.06
C ARG A 154 25.12 -18.46 21.33
N PHE A 155 25.59 -17.33 20.80
CA PHE A 155 24.79 -16.39 20.03
C PHE A 155 24.14 -17.06 18.82
N GLY A 156 24.90 -17.86 18.06
CA GLY A 156 24.35 -18.66 16.96
C GLY A 156 23.22 -19.60 17.41
N ARG A 157 23.40 -20.31 18.53
CA ARG A 157 22.35 -21.18 19.10
C ARG A 157 21.10 -20.41 19.54
N CYS A 158 21.27 -19.23 20.13
CA CYS A 158 20.15 -18.36 20.51
C CYS A 158 19.34 -17.93 19.27
N LEU A 159 20.01 -17.57 18.17
CA LEU A 159 19.35 -17.25 16.90
C LEU A 159 18.58 -18.44 16.32
N GLU A 160 19.18 -19.64 16.35
CA GLU A 160 18.52 -20.87 15.89
C GLU A 160 17.25 -21.20 16.70
N GLN A 161 17.25 -20.94 18.02
CA GLN A 161 16.06 -21.13 18.87
C GLN A 161 14.89 -20.22 18.48
N VAL A 162 15.19 -18.99 18.05
CA VAL A 162 14.18 -18.07 17.52
C VAL A 162 13.68 -18.51 16.13
N GLY A 163 14.46 -19.35 15.41
CA GLY A 163 14.17 -19.83 14.07
C GLY A 163 14.91 -19.05 12.97
N ILE A 164 15.96 -18.31 13.35
CA ILE A 164 16.87 -17.64 12.42
C ILE A 164 18.00 -18.62 12.08
N LYS A 165 18.22 -18.88 10.79
CA LYS A 165 19.32 -19.71 10.28
C LYS A 165 20.32 -18.85 9.55
N GLN A 166 21.60 -19.16 9.74
CA GLN A 166 22.70 -18.55 9.00
C GLN A 166 22.87 -19.23 7.64
N MET A 167 22.99 -18.45 6.57
CA MET A 167 23.26 -18.94 5.23
C MET A 167 24.77 -19.16 5.04
N GLN A 168 25.15 -20.30 4.45
CA GLN A 168 26.54 -20.66 4.12
C GLN A 168 26.68 -20.81 2.60
N PRO A 169 26.73 -19.69 1.86
CA PRO A 169 26.63 -19.70 0.40
C PRO A 169 27.91 -20.15 -0.30
N ILE A 170 29.03 -20.36 0.42
CA ILE A 170 30.33 -20.67 -0.19
C ILE A 170 30.23 -21.99 -0.97
N GLY A 171 30.51 -21.94 -2.27
CA GLY A 171 30.39 -23.10 -3.16
C GLY A 171 29.01 -23.31 -3.79
N GLU A 172 27.98 -22.60 -3.33
CA GLU A 172 26.64 -22.65 -3.91
C GLU A 172 26.53 -21.75 -5.16
N PRO A 173 25.65 -22.09 -6.11
CA PRO A 173 25.36 -21.21 -7.24
C PRO A 173 24.81 -19.87 -6.72
N PHE A 174 25.21 -18.78 -7.37
CA PHE A 174 24.71 -17.46 -7.01
C PHE A 174 23.20 -17.34 -7.30
N ASP A 175 22.41 -16.97 -6.28
CA ASP A 175 20.98 -16.69 -6.39
C ASP A 175 20.72 -15.25 -5.91
N PRO A 176 20.23 -14.34 -6.77
CA PRO A 176 19.88 -12.97 -6.41
C PRO A 176 18.86 -12.83 -5.26
N MET A 177 18.05 -13.86 -4.99
CA MET A 177 17.07 -13.83 -3.90
C MET A 177 17.73 -13.96 -2.51
N TYR A 178 18.85 -14.68 -2.43
CA TYR A 178 19.54 -14.99 -1.18
C TYR A 178 20.89 -14.26 -1.05
N HIS A 179 21.48 -13.83 -2.17
CA HIS A 179 22.85 -13.32 -2.24
C HIS A 179 22.90 -11.92 -2.85
N GLU A 180 23.75 -11.06 -2.27
CA GLU A 180 24.07 -9.73 -2.75
C GLU A 180 25.52 -9.73 -3.25
N PRO A 181 25.76 -9.58 -4.57
CA PRO A 181 27.11 -9.63 -5.13
C PRO A 181 27.83 -8.29 -4.93
N VAL A 182 29.07 -8.34 -4.46
CA VAL A 182 29.91 -7.14 -4.29
C VAL A 182 30.92 -6.99 -5.43
N GLN A 183 31.61 -8.08 -5.74
CA GLN A 183 32.66 -8.10 -6.76
C GLN A 183 32.83 -9.51 -7.33
N GLU A 184 33.35 -9.56 -8.53
CA GLU A 184 33.78 -10.78 -9.18
C GLU A 184 35.24 -11.05 -8.82
N VAL A 185 35.54 -12.28 -8.39
CA VAL A 185 36.89 -12.70 -8.04
C VAL A 185 37.33 -13.78 -9.02
N PRO A 186 38.44 -13.58 -9.75
CA PRO A 186 38.96 -14.57 -10.67
C PRO A 186 39.63 -15.70 -9.86
N THR A 187 38.97 -16.85 -9.79
CA THR A 187 39.35 -17.98 -8.94
C THR A 187 38.92 -19.31 -9.57
N ASN A 188 39.76 -20.34 -9.48
CA ASN A 188 39.47 -21.71 -9.95
C ASN A 188 39.03 -22.67 -8.82
N GLU A 189 38.86 -22.17 -7.60
CA GLU A 189 38.44 -22.97 -6.42
C GLU A 189 36.98 -23.41 -6.50
N VAL A 190 36.13 -22.63 -7.17
CA VAL A 190 34.66 -22.80 -7.21
C VAL A 190 34.19 -22.64 -8.67
N PRO A 191 33.11 -23.33 -9.12
CA PRO A 191 32.58 -23.15 -10.46
C PRO A 191 32.30 -21.70 -10.85
N ASP A 192 32.39 -21.40 -12.15
CA ASP A 192 32.01 -20.10 -12.70
C ASP A 192 30.57 -19.73 -12.33
N GLY A 193 30.37 -18.50 -11.86
CA GLY A 193 29.05 -18.01 -11.40
C GLY A 193 28.60 -18.53 -10.03
N ALA A 194 29.42 -19.28 -9.31
CA ALA A 194 29.15 -19.68 -7.92
C ALA A 194 29.84 -18.74 -6.92
N VAL A 195 29.44 -18.82 -5.65
CA VAL A 195 29.98 -17.94 -4.60
C VAL A 195 31.38 -18.38 -4.19
N ALA A 196 32.37 -17.53 -4.47
CA ALA A 196 33.77 -17.74 -4.10
C ALA A 196 34.00 -17.49 -2.60
N HIS A 197 33.59 -16.31 -2.12
CA HIS A 197 33.82 -15.88 -0.74
C HIS A 197 32.60 -15.15 -0.18
N GLN A 198 32.32 -15.38 1.10
CA GLN A 198 31.31 -14.66 1.86
C GLN A 198 31.98 -13.55 2.66
N LEU A 199 31.61 -12.30 2.37
CA LEU A 199 32.08 -11.12 3.11
C LEU A 199 31.22 -10.85 4.35
N ARG A 200 29.92 -11.17 4.25
CA ARG A 200 28.98 -10.99 5.35
C ARG A 200 27.97 -12.13 5.41
N ASN A 201 27.72 -12.59 6.62
CA ASN A 201 26.71 -13.61 6.89
C ASN A 201 25.32 -13.13 6.50
N GLY A 202 24.64 -13.95 5.70
CA GLY A 202 23.22 -13.80 5.43
C GLY A 202 22.39 -14.56 6.45
N TYR A 203 21.16 -14.09 6.72
CA TYR A 203 20.27 -14.69 7.69
C TYR A 203 18.88 -14.88 7.10
N MET A 204 18.27 -16.02 7.37
CA MET A 204 16.91 -16.36 6.99
C MET A 204 16.07 -16.69 8.21
N PHE A 205 14.83 -16.22 8.24
CA PHE A 205 13.85 -16.59 9.25
C PHE A 205 12.80 -17.49 8.60
N ARG A 206 12.83 -18.77 8.97
CA ARG A 206 12.01 -19.82 8.33
C ARG A 206 12.27 -19.86 6.81
N GLU A 207 11.35 -19.33 6.00
CA GLU A 207 11.44 -19.29 4.54
C GLU A 207 11.70 -17.87 4.00
N LYS A 208 11.69 -16.85 4.87
CA LYS A 208 11.89 -15.45 4.47
C LYS A 208 13.32 -15.02 4.73
N VAL A 209 13.94 -14.39 3.73
CA VAL A 209 15.26 -13.78 3.87
C VAL A 209 15.14 -12.53 4.74
N LEU A 210 15.88 -12.49 5.86
CA LEU A 210 16.01 -11.29 6.68
C LEU A 210 17.08 -10.37 6.12
N ARG A 211 18.18 -10.97 5.68
CA ARG A 211 19.33 -10.27 5.12
C ARG A 211 20.04 -11.18 4.12
N PRO A 212 20.24 -10.74 2.87
CA PRO A 212 21.04 -11.50 1.92
C PRO A 212 22.50 -11.59 2.37
N ALA A 213 23.20 -12.64 1.95
CA ALA A 213 24.63 -12.76 2.19
C ALA A 213 25.39 -11.87 1.21
N LEU A 214 26.32 -11.04 1.70
CA LEU A 214 27.23 -10.32 0.81
C LEU A 214 28.32 -11.27 0.34
N VAL A 215 28.42 -11.45 -0.97
CA VAL A 215 29.26 -12.47 -1.57
C VAL A 215 30.10 -11.91 -2.72
N ASN A 216 31.22 -12.57 -2.95
CA ASN A 216 32.00 -12.44 -4.17
C ASN A 216 31.68 -13.61 -5.10
N VAL A 217 31.43 -13.32 -6.37
CA VAL A 217 31.11 -14.35 -7.37
C VAL A 217 32.40 -14.79 -8.06
N ALA A 218 32.56 -16.09 -8.25
CA ALA A 218 33.69 -16.65 -8.98
C ALA A 218 33.52 -16.38 -10.47
N VAL A 219 34.58 -15.87 -11.09
CA VAL A 219 34.70 -15.81 -12.55
C VAL A 219 35.83 -16.72 -12.98
N ALA A 220 35.59 -17.54 -14.00
CA ALA A 220 36.58 -18.43 -14.57
C ALA A 220 37.83 -17.66 -15.02
N LEU A 221 39.01 -18.14 -14.62
CA LEU A 221 40.29 -17.55 -15.00
C LEU A 221 40.55 -17.77 -16.50
N THR A 222 40.35 -16.75 -17.34
CA THR A 222 40.72 -16.78 -18.76
C THR A 222 42.17 -16.33 -18.96
N GLY A 223 42.98 -17.16 -19.62
CA GLY A 223 44.30 -16.82 -20.19
C GLY A 223 45.20 -15.91 -19.34
N GLU A 224 45.13 -14.60 -19.59
CA GLU A 224 45.92 -13.57 -18.91
C GLU A 224 45.66 -13.49 -17.39
N ALA A 225 44.42 -13.71 -16.95
CA ALA A 225 44.05 -13.70 -15.54
C ALA A 225 44.56 -14.95 -14.80
N ALA A 226 44.62 -16.10 -15.48
CA ALA A 226 45.16 -17.35 -14.94
C ALA A 226 46.65 -17.22 -14.60
N GLU A 227 47.43 -16.67 -15.53
CA GLU A 227 48.87 -16.43 -15.32
C GLU A 227 49.13 -15.43 -14.18
N ALA A 228 48.31 -14.39 -14.06
CA ALA A 228 48.42 -13.40 -12.99
C ALA A 228 48.06 -14.00 -11.62
N TYR A 229 47.03 -14.85 -11.54
CA TYR A 229 46.63 -15.54 -10.32
C TYR A 229 47.71 -16.53 -9.85
N GLU A 230 48.30 -17.30 -10.77
CA GLU A 230 49.41 -18.20 -10.44
C GLU A 230 50.66 -17.45 -9.96
N ARG A 231 51.01 -16.32 -10.59
CA ARG A 231 52.12 -15.47 -10.12
C ARG A 231 51.83 -14.89 -8.72
N ALA A 232 50.61 -14.43 -8.46
CA ALA A 232 50.21 -13.89 -7.15
C ALA A 232 50.13 -14.97 -6.05
N GLN A 233 49.67 -16.17 -6.38
CA GLN A 233 49.68 -17.34 -5.48
C GLN A 233 51.11 -17.79 -5.17
N ALA A 234 52.00 -17.84 -6.17
CA ALA A 234 53.41 -18.19 -5.99
C ALA A 234 54.16 -17.15 -5.13
N GLU A 235 53.86 -15.86 -5.30
CA GLU A 235 54.42 -14.78 -4.49
C GLU A 235 53.95 -14.87 -3.03
N LYS A 236 52.65 -15.11 -2.78
CA LYS A 236 52.09 -15.35 -1.43
C LYS A 236 52.65 -16.61 -0.78
N ALA A 237 52.87 -17.69 -1.54
CA ALA A 237 53.50 -18.90 -1.04
C ALA A 237 55.00 -18.69 -0.70
N SER A 238 55.70 -17.80 -1.41
CA SER A 238 57.08 -17.42 -1.11
C SER A 238 57.22 -16.44 0.07
N ALA A 239 56.14 -15.73 0.43
CA ALA A 239 56.10 -14.72 1.49
C ALA A 239 55.66 -15.27 2.87
N ALA A 240 55.46 -16.58 3.02
CA ALA A 240 55.17 -17.18 4.32
C ALA A 240 56.38 -17.01 5.28
N PRO A 241 56.22 -16.44 6.49
CA PRO A 241 57.36 -16.24 7.38
C PRO A 241 57.77 -17.59 7.97
N VAL A 242 59.00 -17.99 7.70
CA VAL A 242 59.67 -19.05 8.45
C VAL A 242 59.80 -18.55 9.90
N LEU A 243 59.13 -19.25 10.82
CA LEU A 243 59.36 -19.12 12.25
C LEU A 243 60.81 -19.52 12.56
N GLU A 244 61.68 -18.54 12.72
CA GLU A 244 62.93 -18.71 13.47
C GLU A 244 62.78 -18.08 14.86
N THR A 245 63.08 -18.92 15.84
CA THR A 245 63.07 -18.67 17.26
C THR A 245 64.14 -17.68 17.70
N SER A 246 63.84 -16.99 18.81
CA SER A 246 64.73 -16.26 19.72
C SER A 246 65.46 -15.04 19.14
N GLU A 247 64.93 -13.86 19.44
CA GLU A 247 65.76 -12.78 19.97
C GLU A 247 64.94 -11.90 20.92
N VAL A 248 65.51 -11.72 22.11
CA VAL A 248 64.98 -11.00 23.25
C VAL A 248 65.07 -9.51 22.94
N ILE A 249 63.94 -8.81 22.84
CA ILE A 249 63.93 -7.35 22.80
C ILE A 249 63.73 -6.86 24.24
N ASP A 250 64.84 -6.48 24.86
CA ASP A 250 64.87 -5.65 26.06
C ASP A 250 64.16 -4.31 25.78
N ILE A 251 63.09 -4.03 26.52
CA ILE A 251 62.52 -2.69 26.61
C ILE A 251 62.69 -2.23 28.05
N THR A 252 63.74 -1.46 28.29
CA THR A 252 63.85 -0.63 29.48
C THR A 252 62.91 0.57 29.35
N PRO A 253 62.26 1.02 30.44
CA PRO A 253 61.32 2.13 30.38
C PRO A 253 62.05 3.47 30.51
N VAL A 254 61.91 4.35 29.51
CA VAL A 254 62.27 5.76 29.66
C VAL A 254 61.04 6.53 30.14
N VAL A 255 61.09 6.92 31.41
CA VAL A 255 60.19 7.89 32.03
C VAL A 255 60.72 9.28 31.68
N THR A 256 59.88 10.14 31.10
CA THR A 256 60.10 11.59 31.12
C THR A 256 58.75 12.30 31.18
N ALA A 257 58.54 12.99 32.30
CA ALA A 257 57.43 13.90 32.58
C ALA A 257 57.83 15.34 32.26
N VAL A 258 56.95 16.12 31.60
CA VAL A 258 56.78 17.60 31.69
C VAL A 258 55.39 17.90 31.07
N ALA A 259 54.33 18.21 31.82
CA ALA A 259 53.89 19.51 32.35
C ALA A 259 53.50 20.56 31.28
N GLU A 260 52.21 20.93 31.35
CA GLU A 260 51.41 22.09 30.89
C GLU A 260 52.08 23.28 30.15
N GLU A 261 51.42 23.77 29.09
CA GLU A 261 51.00 25.19 28.98
C GLU A 261 49.98 25.41 27.83
N GLU A 262 48.96 26.23 28.12
CA GLU A 262 47.94 26.75 27.21
C GLU A 262 48.52 27.74 26.18
N THR A 263 47.94 27.84 24.98
CA THR A 263 47.68 29.15 24.34
C THR A 263 46.57 29.04 23.29
N MET A 264 45.62 29.95 23.41
CA MET A 264 44.47 30.21 22.54
C MET A 264 44.76 31.42 21.66
N VAL A 265 44.45 31.36 20.36
CA VAL A 265 44.16 32.56 19.55
C VAL A 265 43.16 32.23 18.44
N PRO A 266 42.09 33.04 18.26
CA PRO A 266 41.01 32.77 17.30
C PRO A 266 41.24 33.47 15.95
N SER A 267 40.68 32.93 14.87
CA SER A 267 40.51 33.68 13.62
C SER A 267 39.10 33.55 13.06
N SER A 268 38.43 34.69 13.04
CA SER A 268 37.15 35.04 12.45
C SER A 268 37.06 34.84 10.94
N GLY A 269 35.87 34.47 10.47
CA GLY A 269 35.44 34.57 9.07
C GLY A 269 33.93 34.31 8.94
N THR A 270 33.14 35.37 9.11
CA THR A 270 31.77 35.56 8.58
C THR A 270 31.85 35.52 7.03
N GLU A 271 30.90 35.11 6.18
CA GLU A 271 29.42 35.18 6.06
C GLU A 271 29.03 34.12 4.99
N THR A 272 27.89 33.41 4.96
CA THR A 272 26.59 33.80 4.36
C THR A 272 25.77 32.48 4.24
N SER A 273 24.67 32.35 4.98
CA SER A 273 23.27 32.26 4.50
C SER A 273 22.93 31.14 3.49
N GLU A 274 22.04 30.27 3.96
CA GLU A 274 20.90 29.70 3.21
C GLU A 274 21.20 28.86 1.96
N SER A 275 21.23 27.53 2.14
CA SER A 275 20.65 26.55 1.21
C SER A 275 20.79 25.15 1.81
N LEU A 276 19.71 24.35 1.72
CA LEU A 276 19.59 22.90 2.06
C LEU A 276 18.86 22.52 3.36
N GLU A 277 17.68 23.10 3.59
CA GLU A 277 16.58 22.38 4.25
C GLU A 277 15.46 22.12 3.24
N SER A 278 15.56 21.04 2.45
CA SER A 278 14.37 20.49 1.77
C SER A 278 14.58 19.13 1.10
N ILE A 279 15.07 18.09 1.79
CA ILE A 279 14.75 16.71 1.35
C ILE A 279 14.60 15.82 2.58
N GLY A 280 13.43 15.20 2.73
CA GLY A 280 13.23 14.08 3.65
C GLY A 280 11.98 14.12 4.52
N ASN A 281 10.86 14.69 4.06
CA ASN A 281 9.57 14.44 4.70
C ASN A 281 8.85 13.34 3.90
N GLU A 282 9.27 12.08 4.07
CA GLU A 282 8.47 10.93 3.65
C GLU A 282 7.28 10.79 4.59
N ARG A 283 6.27 11.65 4.40
CA ARG A 283 4.94 11.42 4.98
C ARG A 283 4.20 10.46 4.06
N SER A 284 3.81 9.33 4.65
CA SER A 284 2.89 8.35 4.10
C SER A 284 1.70 9.03 3.41
N THR A 285 1.38 8.61 2.19
CA THR A 285 0.32 9.14 1.31
C THR A 285 -1.11 8.97 1.87
N GLN A 286 -1.25 8.53 3.12
CA GLN A 286 -2.54 8.24 3.76
C GLN A 286 -2.97 9.28 4.80
N ASP A 287 -2.10 10.24 5.14
CA ASP A 287 -2.36 11.22 6.22
C ASP A 287 -2.29 12.69 5.75
N ILE A 288 -2.75 12.98 4.52
CA ILE A 288 -2.91 14.36 4.06
C ILE A 288 -4.31 14.85 4.46
N PRO A 289 -4.44 15.93 5.25
CA PRO A 289 -5.74 16.50 5.58
C PRO A 289 -6.47 16.96 4.31
N PHE A 290 -7.78 16.74 4.25
CA PHE A 290 -8.62 16.97 3.06
C PHE A 290 -8.49 18.38 2.44
N GLU A 291 -8.13 19.38 3.25
CA GLU A 291 -7.93 20.76 2.83
C GLU A 291 -6.71 20.94 1.90
N GLU A 292 -5.63 20.17 2.09
CA GLU A 292 -4.44 20.24 1.23
C GLU A 292 -4.68 19.58 -0.14
N ILE A 293 -5.50 18.51 -0.17
CA ILE A 293 -5.92 17.86 -1.42
C ILE A 293 -6.77 18.82 -2.26
N LYS A 294 -7.66 19.57 -1.62
CA LYS A 294 -8.49 20.58 -2.27
C LYS A 294 -7.64 21.72 -2.87
N ALA A 295 -6.65 22.21 -2.12
CA ALA A 295 -5.75 23.26 -2.58
C ALA A 295 -4.88 22.81 -3.77
N ALA A 296 -4.37 21.56 -3.75
CA ALA A 296 -3.60 21.01 -4.85
C ALA A 296 -4.45 20.83 -6.12
N TYR A 297 -5.72 20.43 -5.97
CA TYR A 297 -6.65 20.30 -7.09
C TYR A 297 -7.00 21.66 -7.72
N GLU A 298 -7.28 22.68 -6.89
CA GLU A 298 -7.54 24.06 -7.36
C GLU A 298 -6.30 24.69 -8.04
N ALA A 299 -5.09 24.40 -7.54
CA ALA A 299 -3.84 24.81 -8.17
C ALA A 299 -3.64 24.13 -9.54
N SER A 300 -4.02 22.85 -9.68
CA SER A 300 -3.94 22.14 -10.96
C SER A 300 -4.95 22.66 -11.99
N LEU A 301 -6.12 23.12 -11.53
CA LEU A 301 -7.14 23.72 -12.40
C LEU A 301 -6.69 25.08 -12.94
N SER A 302 -6.06 25.91 -12.10
CA SER A 302 -5.55 27.23 -12.50
C SER A 302 -4.29 27.19 -13.39
N ALA A 303 -3.53 26.10 -13.35
CA ALA A 303 -2.37 25.89 -14.24
C ALA A 303 -2.76 25.45 -15.66
N SER A 304 -4.01 24.99 -15.88
CA SER A 304 -4.47 24.51 -17.19
C SER A 304 -4.94 25.62 -18.16
N ASP A 305 -5.04 26.86 -17.70
CA ASP A 305 -5.53 28.01 -18.49
C ASP A 305 -4.41 28.92 -19.05
N SER A 306 -3.12 28.63 -18.80
CA SER A 306 -2.03 29.55 -19.18
C SER A 306 -1.14 29.13 -20.36
N ASP A 307 -1.33 27.95 -20.96
CA ASP A 307 -0.51 27.49 -22.09
C ASP A 307 -1.35 27.26 -23.36
N SER A 308 -1.79 28.36 -23.98
CA SER A 308 -2.20 28.34 -25.39
C SER A 308 -1.98 29.68 -26.07
N ASP A 309 -0.73 30.07 -26.29
CA ASP A 309 -0.38 30.98 -27.39
C ASP A 309 1.14 30.98 -27.67
N SER A 310 1.57 30.21 -28.68
CA SER A 310 2.57 30.60 -29.70
C SER A 310 3.27 29.40 -30.36
N ALA A 311 2.73 28.92 -31.49
CA ALA A 311 3.55 28.47 -32.62
C ALA A 311 2.69 28.37 -33.89
N SER A 312 3.03 29.20 -34.86
CA SER A 312 2.39 29.37 -36.16
C SER A 312 2.86 28.35 -37.22
N ALA A 313 1.95 28.12 -38.18
CA ALA A 313 2.17 27.94 -39.62
C ALA A 313 2.19 26.50 -40.20
N GLY A 314 1.16 26.23 -41.02
CA GLY A 314 1.13 25.14 -42.01
C GLY A 314 -0.28 24.75 -42.45
N GLN A 315 -0.83 25.42 -43.47
CA GLN A 315 -2.15 25.21 -44.06
C GLN A 315 -2.30 23.84 -44.75
N ALA A 316 -3.46 23.18 -44.59
CA ALA A 316 -4.41 22.82 -45.67
C ALA A 316 -5.51 21.84 -45.18
N GLU A 317 -6.76 22.31 -45.25
CA GLU A 317 -8.03 21.64 -45.63
C GLU A 317 -8.25 20.15 -45.28
N ASP A 318 -9.25 19.82 -44.44
CA ASP A 318 -10.61 19.45 -44.90
C ASP A 318 -11.55 19.02 -43.75
N GLU A 319 -12.81 19.46 -43.88
CA GLU A 319 -14.10 18.90 -43.46
C GLU A 319 -14.43 18.39 -42.03
N ALA A 320 -15.43 19.08 -41.45
CA ALA A 320 -16.68 18.57 -40.86
C ALA A 320 -16.67 17.77 -39.53
N GLY A 321 -17.34 18.32 -38.50
CA GLY A 321 -17.91 17.50 -37.42
C GLY A 321 -18.03 18.16 -36.05
N LYS A 322 -18.91 19.15 -35.92
CA LYS A 322 -19.32 19.79 -34.64
C LYS A 322 -20.13 18.80 -33.79
N ALA A 323 -19.71 18.53 -32.55
CA ALA A 323 -20.62 18.12 -31.47
C ALA A 323 -20.02 18.48 -30.10
N SER A 324 -20.40 19.65 -29.61
CA SER A 324 -20.32 20.11 -28.23
C SER A 324 -21.21 19.26 -27.33
N ASN A 325 -20.67 18.73 -26.23
CA ASN A 325 -21.48 18.17 -25.15
C ASN A 325 -21.13 18.92 -23.86
N GLU A 326 -21.92 19.94 -23.56
CA GLU A 326 -21.83 20.76 -22.36
C GLU A 326 -22.32 19.99 -21.13
N SER A 327 -21.61 20.22 -20.04
CA SER A 327 -21.85 19.80 -18.67
C SER A 327 -23.23 20.19 -18.12
N LYS A 328 -23.84 19.30 -17.33
CA LYS A 328 -24.77 19.70 -16.26
C LYS A 328 -24.49 18.89 -15.00
N VAL A 329 -23.78 19.54 -14.07
CA VAL A 329 -23.69 19.16 -12.66
C VAL A 329 -24.96 19.68 -11.99
N TYR A 330 -25.68 18.82 -11.26
CA TYR A 330 -26.81 19.22 -10.42
C TYR A 330 -26.28 19.50 -9.02
N ASP A 331 -26.37 20.75 -8.60
CA ASP A 331 -26.17 21.18 -7.22
C ASP A 331 -27.52 21.10 -6.49
N LEU A 332 -27.58 20.31 -5.41
CA LEU A 332 -28.78 20.07 -4.61
C LEU A 332 -28.54 20.63 -3.21
N THR A 333 -28.66 21.95 -3.09
CA THR A 333 -28.88 22.64 -1.82
C THR A 333 -30.03 23.61 -2.05
N ASP A 334 -31.24 23.21 -1.65
CA ASP A 334 -32.35 24.06 -1.19
C ASP A 334 -33.64 23.22 -1.15
N VAL A 335 -33.90 22.58 -0.01
CA VAL A 335 -35.27 22.29 0.46
C VAL A 335 -35.26 22.41 1.99
N GLU A 336 -35.50 23.63 2.46
CA GLU A 336 -36.10 23.87 3.77
C GLU A 336 -37.61 23.62 3.65
N GLU A 337 -38.13 22.71 4.47
CA GLU A 337 -39.37 22.84 5.25
C GLU A 337 -39.44 21.72 6.31
#